data_AF-A0AAD7V8L0-F1
#
_entry.id   AF-A0AAD7V8L0-F1
#
_cell.length_a   1.000
_cell.length_b   1.000
_cell.length_c   1.000
_cell.angle_alpha   90.00
_cell.angle_beta   90.00
_cell.angle_gamma   90.00
#
_symmetry.space_group_name_H-M   'P 1'
#
loop_
_entity.id
_entity.type
_entity.pdbx_description
1 polymer ?
#
loop_
_entity_poly.entity_id
_entity_poly.type
_entity_poly.pdbx_seq_one_letter_code
_entity_poly.pdbx_strand_id
1 'polypeptide(L)'
;MVQDMPTPIIASMDHSKTPVYMNGNMTTTHHPQLAIPVAVPVPLFSPHHQHFYHPPPQPPPSSSNGLPPPSQYTTPPPEHQAAQSYCEYLYQLGFMQGRFSDITVSFPSVQKSYALHRLILARSPMIYRRLMTDIRVQHENILELDITTSFETIHTIIGHLYRPLGYQDLHFIVNENPHLAAELLDAAQEFELDMLSHHLLHLVQQCMNQNTVFFWMDAILSRQHQTWIDRVDHYIVHYLTVLLPHQLGSFSSSSSSSLETSNDTTTTTSSSLRFGDCTPVLSTKQPLNDNTTSSTMDLAQLYADLPATYLKRCLEHEELAVGSSSSTTLIQRYHFALQVLQYREQKGKRELSVLMQFQREGQEPSILLVKKQALKLGRWQLPQDDNDDTSDSASC
;
A
#
# COMPACT_ATOMS: atom_id res chain seq x y z
N MET A 1 19.61 -51.34 37.19
CA MET A 1 18.55 -50.32 37.29
C MET A 1 18.65 -49.48 36.03
N VAL A 2 17.84 -49.84 35.04
CA VAL A 2 17.89 -49.30 33.67
C VAL A 2 16.74 -48.30 33.57
N GLN A 3 17.07 -47.06 33.19
CA GLN A 3 16.12 -45.95 33.07
C GLN A 3 15.34 -46.06 31.76
N ASP A 4 14.02 -46.01 31.89
CA ASP A 4 13.05 -45.94 30.80
C ASP A 4 13.13 -44.59 30.07
N MET A 5 13.26 -44.66 28.74
CA MET A 5 13.12 -43.54 27.79
C MET A 5 11.74 -43.60 27.15
N PRO A 6 10.99 -42.49 27.03
CA PRO A 6 9.68 -42.49 26.38
C PRO A 6 9.79 -42.37 24.85
N THR A 7 9.08 -43.26 24.16
CA THR A 7 8.91 -43.35 22.70
C THR A 7 8.10 -42.17 22.15
N PRO A 8 8.45 -41.61 20.97
CA PRO A 8 7.64 -40.58 20.33
C PRO A 8 6.46 -41.19 19.54
N ILE A 9 5.30 -40.56 19.68
CA ILE A 9 4.05 -40.86 18.97
C ILE A 9 4.16 -40.38 17.52
N ILE A 10 4.14 -41.32 16.58
CA ILE A 10 4.06 -41.06 15.14
C ILE A 10 2.61 -40.73 14.80
N ALA A 11 2.36 -39.49 14.36
CA ALA A 11 1.08 -39.06 13.82
C ALA A 11 0.91 -39.53 12.37
N SER A 12 -0.20 -40.23 12.16
CA SER A 12 -0.78 -40.71 10.90
C SER A 12 -0.78 -39.66 9.78
N MET A 13 -0.18 -40.01 8.63
CA MET A 13 -0.32 -39.29 7.36
C MET A 13 -1.64 -39.68 6.69
N ASP A 14 -2.54 -38.71 6.52
CA ASP A 14 -3.72 -38.85 5.67
C ASP A 14 -3.36 -38.88 4.19
N HIS A 15 -3.95 -39.86 3.48
CA HIS A 15 -3.81 -40.09 2.06
C HIS A 15 -4.68 -39.13 1.23
N SER A 16 -4.05 -38.10 0.64
CA SER A 16 -4.65 -37.33 -0.45
C SER A 16 -4.45 -38.02 -1.80
N LYS A 17 -5.57 -38.43 -2.40
CA LYS A 17 -5.70 -39.06 -3.72
C LYS A 17 -5.12 -38.19 -4.84
N THR A 18 -4.23 -38.76 -5.63
CA THR A 18 -3.77 -38.25 -6.93
C THR A 18 -4.84 -38.42 -8.02
N PRO A 19 -5.11 -37.42 -8.87
CA PRO A 19 -5.88 -37.62 -10.09
C PRO A 19 -5.00 -38.25 -11.19
N VAL A 20 -5.53 -39.28 -11.83
CA VAL A 20 -4.97 -39.94 -13.01
C VAL A 20 -5.21 -39.03 -14.22
N TYR A 21 -4.16 -38.48 -14.80
CA TYR A 21 -4.22 -37.84 -16.11
C TYR A 21 -4.03 -38.89 -17.21
N MET A 22 -5.06 -39.03 -18.05
CA MET A 22 -5.03 -39.81 -19.28
C MET A 22 -4.06 -39.18 -20.27
N ASN A 23 -3.13 -40.01 -20.70
CA ASN A 23 -2.04 -39.73 -21.63
C ASN A 23 -2.60 -39.66 -23.07
N GLY A 24 -2.49 -38.50 -23.72
CA GLY A 24 -2.87 -38.29 -25.12
C GLY A 24 -1.66 -37.81 -25.93
N ASN A 25 -0.97 -38.75 -26.56
CA ASN A 25 0.08 -38.48 -27.55
C ASN A 25 -0.50 -37.78 -28.78
N MET A 26 0.00 -36.58 -29.11
CA MET A 26 0.15 -36.15 -30.50
C MET A 26 1.46 -35.37 -30.67
N THR A 27 2.39 -36.05 -31.32
CA THR A 27 3.63 -35.53 -31.91
C THR A 27 3.32 -34.59 -33.07
N THR A 28 3.64 -33.30 -32.95
CA THR A 28 3.92 -32.46 -34.12
C THR A 28 5.09 -31.52 -33.80
N THR A 29 6.25 -31.88 -34.34
CA THR A 29 7.50 -31.15 -34.24
C THR A 29 7.41 -29.92 -35.14
N HIS A 30 6.99 -28.78 -34.58
CA HIS A 30 7.11 -27.48 -35.26
C HIS A 30 8.33 -26.74 -34.73
N HIS A 31 9.39 -26.72 -35.54
CA HIS A 31 10.49 -25.78 -35.42
C HIS A 31 9.94 -24.34 -35.47
N PRO A 32 10.24 -23.45 -34.50
CA PRO A 32 10.06 -22.02 -34.72
C PRO A 32 11.17 -21.57 -35.67
N GLN A 33 10.82 -21.29 -36.92
CA GLN A 33 11.66 -20.50 -37.81
C GLN A 33 11.90 -19.14 -37.15
N LEU A 34 13.17 -18.81 -36.94
CA LEU A 34 13.62 -17.48 -36.59
C LEU A 34 13.13 -16.51 -37.69
N ALA A 35 12.10 -15.73 -37.36
CA ALA A 35 11.65 -14.63 -38.20
C ALA A 35 12.78 -13.60 -38.26
N ILE A 36 13.39 -13.48 -39.44
CA ILE A 36 14.29 -12.38 -39.78
C ILE A 36 13.51 -11.08 -39.54
N PRO A 37 14.01 -10.14 -38.72
CA PRO A 37 13.32 -8.88 -38.51
C PRO A 37 13.32 -8.11 -39.84
N VAL A 38 12.14 -8.00 -40.44
CA VAL A 38 11.87 -7.09 -41.55
C VAL A 38 12.17 -5.68 -41.02
N ALA A 39 13.18 -5.03 -41.60
CA ALA A 39 13.47 -3.63 -41.33
C ALA A 39 12.23 -2.80 -41.71
N VAL A 40 11.47 -2.38 -40.70
CA VAL A 40 10.38 -1.43 -40.88
C VAL A 40 11.00 -0.10 -41.34
N PRO A 41 10.55 0.48 -42.46
CA PRO A 41 11.01 1.79 -42.91
C PRO A 41 10.70 2.82 -41.82
N VAL A 42 11.74 3.47 -41.32
CA VAL A 42 11.61 4.53 -40.32
C VAL A 42 10.93 5.73 -41.00
N PRO A 43 9.81 6.25 -40.47
CA PRO A 43 9.31 7.54 -40.92
C PRO A 43 10.35 8.60 -40.51
N LEU A 44 10.87 9.32 -41.50
CA LEU A 44 11.62 10.55 -41.30
C LEU A 44 10.77 11.49 -40.44
N PHE A 45 11.18 11.70 -39.19
CA PHE A 45 10.58 12.72 -38.34
C PHE A 45 10.84 14.09 -38.97
N SER A 46 9.76 14.77 -39.34
CA SER A 46 9.78 16.19 -39.71
C SER A 46 10.20 17.05 -38.50
N PRO A 47 11.19 17.96 -38.64
CA PRO A 47 11.45 18.97 -37.63
C PRO A 47 10.44 20.10 -37.81
N HIS A 48 9.27 20.00 -37.19
CA HIS A 48 8.37 21.15 -37.03
C HIS A 48 8.47 21.69 -35.60
N HIS A 49 9.59 22.36 -35.30
CA HIS A 49 9.54 23.48 -34.35
C HIS A 49 8.79 24.62 -35.03
N GLN A 50 7.46 24.65 -34.89
CA GLN A 50 6.72 25.87 -35.12
C GLN A 50 7.08 26.84 -33.99
N HIS A 51 8.08 27.69 -34.27
CA HIS A 51 8.29 28.93 -33.56
C HIS A 51 7.02 29.76 -33.72
N PHE A 52 6.21 29.82 -32.67
CA PHE A 52 5.24 30.90 -32.51
C PHE A 52 6.03 32.21 -32.52
N TYR A 53 5.84 33.00 -33.57
CA TYR A 53 6.28 34.38 -33.65
C TYR A 53 5.57 35.18 -32.56
N HIS A 54 6.21 35.32 -31.40
CA HIS A 54 5.85 36.40 -30.48
C HIS A 54 6.33 37.73 -31.09
N PRO A 55 5.48 38.78 -31.11
CA PRO A 55 5.92 40.12 -31.49
C PRO A 55 7.05 40.58 -30.55
N PRO A 56 8.00 41.39 -31.04
CA PRO A 56 9.11 41.85 -30.24
C PRO A 56 8.61 42.65 -29.02
N PRO A 57 9.16 42.42 -27.81
CA PRO A 57 8.81 43.21 -26.64
C PRO A 57 9.17 44.68 -26.87
N GLN A 58 8.27 45.59 -26.48
CA GLN A 58 8.51 47.03 -26.54
C GLN A 58 9.77 47.41 -25.74
N PRO A 59 10.55 48.39 -26.21
CA PRO A 59 11.71 48.88 -25.48
C PRO A 59 11.28 49.51 -24.14
N PRO A 60 12.01 49.25 -23.04
CA PRO A 60 11.72 49.85 -21.75
C PRO A 60 11.98 51.36 -21.75
N PRO A 61 11.23 52.15 -20.95
CA PRO A 61 11.47 53.57 -20.81
C PRO A 61 12.85 53.84 -20.18
N SER A 62 13.55 54.80 -20.78
CA SER A 62 14.86 55.30 -20.38
C SER A 62 14.82 55.87 -18.95
N SER A 63 15.18 55.02 -18.01
CA SER A 63 15.41 55.40 -16.61
C SER A 63 16.90 55.68 -16.40
N SER A 64 17.13 56.82 -15.76
CA SER A 64 18.40 57.50 -15.51
C SER A 64 19.46 56.67 -14.80
N ASN A 65 20.70 56.78 -15.29
CA ASN A 65 21.99 56.59 -14.63
C ASN A 65 21.96 56.16 -13.15
N GLY A 66 21.93 54.85 -12.94
CA GLY A 66 22.43 54.20 -11.73
C GLY A 66 23.38 53.09 -12.16
N LEU A 67 24.61 53.11 -11.64
CA LEU A 67 25.63 52.08 -11.91
C LEU A 67 25.03 50.69 -11.69
N PRO A 68 25.15 49.75 -12.65
CA PRO A 68 24.66 48.40 -12.45
C PRO A 68 25.45 47.74 -11.31
N PRO A 69 24.79 47.08 -10.34
CA PRO A 69 25.49 46.23 -9.38
C PRO A 69 26.23 45.12 -10.15
N PRO A 70 27.37 44.63 -9.66
CA PRO A 70 28.14 43.59 -10.33
C PRO A 70 27.22 42.40 -10.57
N SER A 71 26.98 42.11 -11.85
CA SER A 71 26.20 40.96 -12.29
C SER A 71 26.84 39.71 -11.70
N GLN A 72 26.19 39.17 -10.67
CA GLN A 72 26.48 37.82 -10.22
C GLN A 72 26.20 36.93 -11.42
N TYR A 73 27.24 36.32 -11.96
CA TYR A 73 27.14 35.24 -12.93
C TYR A 73 26.45 34.07 -12.23
N THR A 74 25.13 34.12 -12.11
CA THR A 74 24.32 32.97 -11.76
C THR A 74 24.33 32.08 -13.01
N THR A 75 25.26 31.15 -13.03
CA THR A 75 25.24 30.01 -13.95
C THR A 75 23.81 29.46 -13.94
N PRO A 76 23.07 29.43 -15.07
CA PRO A 76 21.76 28.79 -15.09
C PRO A 76 21.97 27.32 -14.68
N PRO A 77 21.13 26.78 -13.78
CA PRO A 77 21.30 25.40 -13.32
C PRO A 77 21.26 24.48 -14.54
N PRO A 78 22.34 23.73 -14.81
CA PRO A 78 22.41 22.91 -16.00
C PRO A 78 21.73 21.55 -15.77
N GLU A 79 21.33 20.91 -16.88
CA GLU A 79 21.34 19.45 -17.10
C GLU A 79 20.16 18.55 -16.71
N HIS A 80 19.17 18.94 -15.90
CA HIS A 80 18.08 17.99 -15.57
C HIS A 80 17.21 17.57 -16.77
N GLN A 81 16.93 18.48 -17.70
CA GLN A 81 16.15 18.16 -18.91
C GLN A 81 16.91 17.27 -19.91
N ALA A 82 18.22 17.45 -20.01
CA ALA A 82 19.06 16.66 -20.92
C ALA A 82 19.22 15.21 -20.43
N ALA A 83 19.30 14.99 -19.11
CA ALA A 83 19.34 13.65 -18.56
C ALA A 83 18.02 12.88 -18.78
N GLN A 84 16.88 13.55 -18.64
CA GLN A 84 15.57 12.94 -18.89
C GLN A 84 15.38 12.55 -20.36
N SER A 85 15.79 13.40 -21.30
CA SER A 85 15.70 13.08 -22.72
C SER A 85 16.57 11.90 -23.12
N TYR A 86 17.74 11.74 -22.49
CA TYR A 86 18.61 10.58 -22.70
C TYR A 86 17.99 9.28 -22.17
N CYS A 87 17.44 9.29 -20.96
CA CYS A 87 16.74 8.12 -20.40
C CYS A 87 15.52 7.72 -21.24
N GLU A 88 14.74 8.69 -21.72
CA GLU A 88 13.61 8.43 -22.60
C GLU A 88 14.07 7.82 -23.93
N TYR A 89 15.14 8.35 -24.53
CA TYR A 89 15.73 7.77 -25.75
C TYR A 89 16.20 6.33 -25.55
N LEU A 90 16.91 6.04 -24.45
CA LEU A 90 17.34 4.68 -24.11
C LEU A 90 16.17 3.74 -23.84
N TYR A 91 15.10 4.22 -23.20
CA TYR A 91 13.89 3.45 -23.00
C TYR A 91 13.23 3.09 -24.35
N GLN A 92 13.04 4.08 -25.23
CA GLN A 92 12.35 3.88 -26.50
C GLN A 92 13.15 3.02 -27.50
N LEU A 93 14.45 3.24 -27.66
CA LEU A 93 15.26 2.46 -28.60
C LEU A 93 15.87 1.21 -27.97
N GLY A 94 16.37 1.34 -26.74
CA GLY A 94 17.08 0.26 -26.07
C GLY A 94 16.13 -0.79 -25.52
N PHE A 95 15.15 -0.39 -24.70
CA PHE A 95 14.22 -1.35 -24.10
C PHE A 95 13.10 -1.77 -25.04
N MET A 96 12.33 -0.81 -25.58
CA MET A 96 11.13 -1.14 -26.38
C MET A 96 11.46 -1.81 -27.73
N GLN A 97 12.60 -1.46 -28.34
CA GLN A 97 13.00 -2.02 -29.64
C GLN A 97 14.16 -3.02 -29.56
N GLY A 98 14.81 -3.17 -28.39
CA GLY A 98 15.96 -4.06 -28.22
C GLY A 98 17.21 -3.67 -29.02
N ARG A 99 17.32 -2.40 -29.46
CA ARG A 99 18.46 -1.96 -30.29
C ARG A 99 19.73 -1.91 -29.46
N PHE A 100 20.83 -2.39 -30.03
CA PHE A 100 22.17 -2.45 -29.40
C PHE A 100 22.26 -3.35 -28.16
N SER A 101 21.30 -4.26 -28.01
CA SER A 101 21.30 -5.26 -26.94
C SER A 101 22.52 -6.19 -27.03
N ASP A 102 23.07 -6.51 -25.87
CA ASP A 102 24.24 -7.38 -25.68
C ASP A 102 23.91 -8.61 -24.82
N ILE A 103 22.65 -8.75 -24.42
CA ILE A 103 22.15 -9.89 -23.66
C ILE A 103 20.67 -10.14 -23.95
N THR A 104 20.27 -11.41 -23.98
CA THR A 104 18.85 -11.81 -23.98
C THR A 104 18.47 -12.25 -22.57
N VAL A 105 17.47 -11.61 -21.97
CA VAL A 105 16.92 -12.00 -20.67
C VAL A 105 15.60 -12.74 -20.87
N SER A 106 15.54 -13.98 -20.43
CA SER A 106 14.36 -14.85 -20.53
C SER A 106 13.67 -14.96 -19.17
N PHE A 107 12.35 -14.84 -19.18
CA PHE A 107 11.47 -15.00 -18.03
C PHE A 107 10.53 -16.21 -18.29
N PRO A 108 10.91 -17.41 -17.83
CA PRO A 108 10.17 -18.65 -18.14
C PRO A 108 8.72 -18.62 -17.64
N SER A 109 8.48 -18.01 -16.48
CA SER A 109 7.16 -17.89 -15.83
C SER A 109 6.10 -17.24 -16.73
N VAL A 110 6.50 -16.27 -17.56
CA VAL A 110 5.63 -15.56 -18.50
C VAL A 110 5.92 -15.90 -19.97
N GLN A 111 6.85 -16.82 -20.23
CA GLN A 111 7.29 -17.24 -21.57
C GLN A 111 7.67 -16.04 -22.46
N LYS A 112 8.42 -15.08 -21.89
CA LYS A 112 8.88 -13.89 -22.62
C LYS A 112 10.38 -13.71 -22.50
N SER A 113 10.98 -13.22 -23.57
CA SER A 113 12.39 -12.85 -23.61
C SER A 113 12.53 -11.42 -24.11
N TYR A 114 13.51 -10.71 -23.55
CA TYR A 114 13.83 -9.34 -23.89
C TYR A 114 15.28 -9.26 -24.35
N ALA A 115 15.53 -8.54 -25.45
CA ALA A 115 16.88 -8.17 -25.85
C ALA A 115 17.26 -6.88 -25.13
N LEU A 116 18.18 -6.95 -24.17
CA LEU A 116 18.48 -5.90 -23.19
C LEU A 116 19.97 -5.55 -23.14
N HIS A 117 20.33 -4.64 -22.24
CA HIS A 117 21.68 -4.11 -22.07
C HIS A 117 22.22 -4.46 -20.68
N ARG A 118 23.33 -5.20 -20.61
CA ARG A 118 23.98 -5.59 -19.34
C ARG A 118 24.25 -4.39 -18.44
N LEU A 119 24.76 -3.30 -19.03
CA LEU A 119 25.08 -2.07 -18.31
C LEU A 119 23.86 -1.47 -17.60
N ILE A 120 22.70 -1.50 -18.23
CA ILE A 120 21.46 -0.97 -17.65
C ILE A 120 20.91 -1.93 -16.59
N LEU A 121 20.91 -3.22 -16.89
CA LEU A 121 20.47 -4.27 -15.98
C LEU A 121 21.28 -4.31 -14.67
N ALA A 122 22.56 -3.96 -14.72
CA ALA A 122 23.44 -3.87 -13.56
C ALA A 122 22.99 -2.82 -12.52
N ARG A 123 22.00 -1.97 -12.83
CA ARG A 123 21.35 -1.09 -11.85
C ARG A 123 20.55 -1.86 -10.79
N SER A 124 20.12 -3.09 -11.08
CA SER A 124 19.61 -4.01 -10.07
C SER A 124 20.77 -4.80 -9.47
N PRO A 125 21.03 -4.71 -8.15
CA PRO A 125 22.11 -5.46 -7.52
C PRO A 125 21.93 -6.98 -7.64
N MET A 126 20.68 -7.48 -7.58
CA MET A 126 20.35 -8.88 -7.83
C MET A 126 20.76 -9.32 -9.24
N ILE A 127 20.34 -8.56 -10.28
CA ILE A 127 20.71 -8.89 -11.67
C ILE A 127 22.21 -8.75 -11.87
N TYR A 128 22.85 -7.73 -11.33
CA TYR A 128 24.30 -7.55 -11.42
C TYR A 128 25.05 -8.77 -10.91
N ARG A 129 24.69 -9.31 -9.74
CA ARG A 129 25.30 -10.54 -9.24
C ARG A 129 25.11 -11.70 -10.21
N ARG A 130 23.89 -11.90 -10.72
CA ARG A 130 23.58 -12.95 -11.72
C ARG A 130 24.42 -12.81 -12.99
N LEU A 131 24.57 -11.59 -13.50
CA LEU A 131 25.39 -11.30 -14.69
C LEU A 131 26.86 -11.68 -14.49
N MET A 132 27.38 -11.56 -13.27
CA MET A 132 28.77 -11.89 -12.95
C MET A 132 28.97 -13.39 -12.66
N THR A 133 27.99 -14.05 -12.05
CA THR A 133 28.14 -15.43 -11.54
C THR A 133 27.65 -16.50 -12.52
N ASP A 134 26.71 -16.18 -13.40
CA ASP A 134 26.09 -17.19 -14.28
C ASP A 134 26.97 -17.52 -15.49
N ILE A 135 27.38 -18.78 -15.59
CA ILE A 135 28.24 -19.29 -16.66
C ILE A 135 27.55 -19.15 -18.02
N ARG A 136 26.22 -19.31 -18.10
CA ARG A 136 25.47 -19.20 -19.36
C ARG A 136 25.48 -17.78 -19.90
N VAL A 137 25.45 -16.79 -19.01
CA VAL A 137 25.60 -15.37 -19.40
C VAL A 137 26.97 -15.14 -20.03
N GLN A 138 28.03 -15.81 -19.56
CA GLN A 138 29.38 -15.64 -20.11
C GLN A 138 29.55 -16.28 -21.50
N HIS A 139 28.86 -17.40 -21.77
CA HIS A 139 29.04 -18.16 -23.02
C HIS A 139 27.99 -17.84 -24.09
N GLU A 140 26.73 -17.68 -23.69
CA GLU A 140 25.58 -17.60 -24.61
C GLU A 140 24.97 -16.19 -24.68
N ASN A 141 25.37 -15.27 -23.79
CA ASN A 141 24.71 -13.98 -23.59
C ASN A 141 23.20 -14.14 -23.30
N ILE A 142 22.83 -15.19 -22.57
CA ILE A 142 21.45 -15.45 -22.13
C ILE A 142 21.43 -15.47 -20.61
N LEU A 143 20.53 -14.68 -20.02
CA LEU A 143 20.21 -14.69 -18.60
C LEU A 143 18.78 -15.19 -18.41
N GLU A 144 18.60 -16.27 -17.66
CA GLU A 144 17.26 -16.76 -17.28
C GLU A 144 16.92 -16.30 -15.86
N LEU A 145 15.79 -15.61 -15.73
CA LEU A 145 15.27 -15.11 -14.46
C LEU A 145 13.94 -15.83 -14.16
N ASP A 146 13.98 -16.75 -13.21
CA ASP A 146 12.79 -17.47 -12.74
C ASP A 146 12.10 -16.68 -11.62
N ILE A 147 11.30 -15.70 -12.04
CA ILE A 147 10.61 -14.75 -11.15
C ILE A 147 9.11 -14.94 -11.31
N THR A 148 8.41 -15.18 -10.20
CA THR A 148 6.97 -15.47 -10.19
C THR A 148 6.15 -14.19 -10.06
N THR A 149 6.20 -13.32 -11.08
CA THR A 149 5.42 -12.07 -11.14
C THR A 149 4.72 -11.92 -12.48
N SER A 150 3.72 -11.05 -12.56
CA SER A 150 3.02 -10.80 -13.83
C SER A 150 3.94 -10.20 -14.88
N PHE A 151 3.54 -10.34 -16.15
CA PHE A 151 4.24 -9.72 -17.27
C PHE A 151 4.31 -8.19 -17.14
N GLU A 152 3.23 -7.55 -16.65
CA GLU A 152 3.17 -6.11 -16.47
C GLU A 152 4.17 -5.62 -15.42
N THR A 153 4.29 -6.34 -14.30
CA THR A 153 5.29 -6.09 -13.26
C THR A 153 6.70 -6.22 -13.80
N ILE A 154 7.01 -7.30 -14.54
CA ILE A 154 8.33 -7.49 -15.17
C ILE A 154 8.64 -6.35 -16.13
N HIS A 155 7.70 -6.02 -17.02
CA HIS A 155 7.87 -4.93 -17.99
C HIS A 155 8.14 -3.59 -17.29
N THR A 156 7.41 -3.31 -16.21
CA THR A 156 7.52 -2.08 -15.44
C THR A 156 8.85 -1.99 -14.68
N ILE A 157 9.31 -3.08 -14.05
CA ILE A 157 10.61 -3.13 -13.36
C ILE A 157 11.77 -2.96 -14.34
N ILE A 158 11.77 -3.71 -15.45
CA ILE A 158 12.83 -3.56 -16.45
C ILE A 158 12.78 -2.16 -17.06
N GLY A 159 11.59 -1.64 -17.36
CA GLY A 159 11.39 -0.27 -17.80
C GLY A 159 11.97 0.75 -16.83
N HIS A 160 11.74 0.56 -15.53
CA HIS A 160 12.29 1.40 -14.45
C HIS A 160 13.82 1.44 -14.46
N LEU A 161 14.49 0.32 -14.80
CA LEU A 161 15.95 0.28 -14.92
C LEU A 161 16.46 1.17 -16.06
N TYR A 162 15.70 1.34 -17.15
CA TYR A 162 16.07 2.26 -18.25
C TYR A 162 15.66 3.70 -17.93
N ARG A 163 14.41 3.89 -17.52
CA ARG A 163 13.79 5.17 -17.21
C ARG A 163 13.14 5.07 -15.84
N PRO A 164 13.80 5.59 -14.79
CA PRO A 164 13.24 5.60 -13.45
C PRO A 164 11.83 6.19 -13.44
N LEU A 165 10.90 5.46 -12.82
CA LEU A 165 9.50 5.88 -12.71
C LEU A 165 9.42 7.18 -11.91
N GLY A 166 8.73 8.17 -12.47
CA GLY A 166 8.51 9.44 -11.79
C GLY A 166 7.45 9.33 -10.70
N TYR A 167 7.35 10.37 -9.86
CA TYR A 167 6.30 10.46 -8.84
C TYR A 167 4.90 10.29 -9.44
N GLN A 168 4.64 10.91 -10.61
CA GLN A 168 3.34 10.85 -11.26
C GLN A 168 2.98 9.42 -11.73
N ASP A 169 3.95 8.69 -12.30
CA ASP A 169 3.75 7.31 -12.73
C ASP A 169 3.43 6.42 -11.52
N LEU A 170 4.23 6.54 -10.46
CA LEU A 170 4.06 5.76 -9.24
C LEU A 170 2.74 6.10 -8.53
N HIS A 171 2.39 7.38 -8.44
CA HIS A 171 1.12 7.83 -7.84
C HIS A 171 -0.07 7.28 -8.61
N PHE A 172 -0.03 7.31 -9.95
CA PHE A 172 -1.05 6.70 -10.80
C PHE A 172 -1.16 5.20 -10.54
N ILE A 173 -0.04 4.47 -10.50
CA ILE A 173 -0.03 3.03 -10.24
C ILE A 173 -0.63 2.71 -8.86
N VAL A 174 -0.21 3.41 -7.81
CA VAL A 174 -0.69 3.15 -6.44
C VAL A 174 -2.18 3.46 -6.30
N ASN A 175 -2.69 4.50 -6.95
CA ASN A 175 -4.08 4.91 -6.83
C ASN A 175 -5.04 4.12 -7.73
N GLU A 176 -4.67 3.93 -9.01
CA GLU A 176 -5.55 3.36 -10.03
C GLU A 176 -5.37 1.84 -10.19
N ASN A 177 -4.18 1.31 -9.88
CA ASN A 177 -3.89 -0.13 -9.99
C ASN A 177 -3.09 -0.65 -8.78
N PRO A 178 -3.74 -0.71 -7.59
CA PRO A 178 -3.04 -1.10 -6.37
C PRO A 178 -2.60 -2.58 -6.38
N HIS A 179 -3.20 -3.42 -7.23
CA HIS A 179 -2.72 -4.79 -7.49
C HIS A 179 -1.31 -4.80 -8.08
N LEU A 180 -1.09 -4.01 -9.15
CA LEU A 180 0.22 -3.83 -9.75
C LEU A 180 1.20 -3.20 -8.74
N ALA A 181 0.76 -2.22 -7.94
CA ALA A 181 1.61 -1.63 -6.91
C ALA A 181 2.12 -2.66 -5.89
N ALA A 182 1.26 -3.58 -5.45
CA ALA A 182 1.64 -4.64 -4.53
C ALA A 182 2.62 -5.63 -5.17
N GLU A 183 2.38 -6.05 -6.42
CA GLU A 183 3.36 -6.88 -7.15
C GLU A 183 4.69 -6.16 -7.40
N LEU A 184 4.66 -4.85 -7.63
CA LEU A 184 5.87 -4.04 -7.79
C LEU A 184 6.65 -3.91 -6.48
N LEU A 185 5.99 -3.92 -5.32
CA LEU A 185 6.68 -3.99 -4.03
C LEU A 185 7.39 -5.34 -3.86
N ASP A 186 6.73 -6.45 -4.22
CA ASP A 186 7.32 -7.78 -4.22
C ASP A 186 8.54 -7.85 -5.16
N ALA A 187 8.37 -7.39 -6.40
CA ALA A 187 9.43 -7.37 -7.40
C ALA A 187 10.56 -6.39 -7.03
N ALA A 188 10.27 -5.21 -6.50
CA ALA A 188 11.30 -4.26 -6.06
C ALA A 188 12.17 -4.86 -4.96
N GLN A 189 11.60 -5.66 -4.05
CA GLN A 189 12.37 -6.38 -3.04
C GLN A 189 13.25 -7.48 -3.67
N GLU A 190 12.69 -8.28 -4.58
CA GLU A 190 13.41 -9.37 -5.25
C GLU A 190 14.56 -8.87 -6.15
N PHE A 191 14.35 -7.74 -6.84
CA PHE A 191 15.37 -7.08 -7.66
C PHE A 191 16.31 -6.16 -6.87
N GLU A 192 16.13 -6.06 -5.54
CA GLU A 192 16.93 -5.19 -4.65
C GLU A 192 16.92 -3.71 -5.07
N LEU A 193 15.73 -3.20 -5.41
CA LEU A 193 15.47 -1.82 -5.82
C LEU A 193 14.91 -0.99 -4.67
N ASP A 194 15.73 -0.77 -3.64
CA ASP A 194 15.32 -0.15 -2.37
C ASP A 194 14.65 1.22 -2.55
N MET A 195 15.17 2.06 -3.45
CA MET A 195 14.61 3.39 -3.72
C MET A 195 13.20 3.32 -4.31
N LEU A 196 12.95 2.36 -5.21
CA LEU A 196 11.62 2.16 -5.79
C LEU A 196 10.65 1.65 -4.72
N SER A 197 11.07 0.68 -3.91
CA SER A 197 10.29 0.16 -2.78
C SER A 197 9.93 1.28 -1.78
N HIS A 198 10.90 2.13 -1.43
CA HIS A 198 10.67 3.27 -0.54
C HIS A 198 9.65 4.26 -1.10
N HIS A 199 9.76 4.65 -2.38
CA HIS A 199 8.80 5.56 -3.00
C HIS A 199 7.39 4.96 -3.10
N LEU A 200 7.27 3.68 -3.45
CA LEU A 200 5.98 2.98 -3.47
C LEU A 200 5.35 2.97 -2.08
N LEU A 201 6.10 2.60 -1.05
CA LEU A 201 5.60 2.58 0.33
C LEU A 201 5.15 3.96 0.83
N HIS A 202 5.92 5.00 0.51
CA HIS A 202 5.55 6.38 0.85
C HIS A 202 4.24 6.78 0.16
N LEU A 203 4.06 6.44 -1.12
CA LEU A 203 2.82 6.71 -1.84
C LEU A 203 1.64 5.88 -1.31
N VAL A 204 1.85 4.61 -0.94
CA VAL A 204 0.81 3.79 -0.31
C VAL A 204 0.30 4.45 0.98
N GLN A 205 1.20 5.00 1.79
CA GLN A 205 0.83 5.74 2.99
C GLN A 205 0.01 7.00 2.66
N GLN A 206 0.41 7.76 1.63
CA GLN A 206 -0.23 9.02 1.24
C GLN A 206 -1.59 8.83 0.56
N CYS A 207 -1.72 7.81 -0.29
CA CYS A 207 -2.91 7.55 -1.10
C CYS A 207 -3.92 6.60 -0.41
N MET A 208 -3.67 6.19 0.83
CA MET A 208 -4.56 5.31 1.58
C MET A 208 -5.93 5.97 1.79
N ASN A 209 -6.99 5.27 1.37
CA ASN A 209 -8.36 5.73 1.49
C ASN A 209 -9.29 4.54 1.79
N GLN A 210 -10.60 4.80 1.95
CA GLN A 210 -11.57 3.76 2.31
C GLN A 210 -11.65 2.63 1.29
N ASN A 211 -11.43 2.90 0.01
CA ASN A 211 -11.49 1.88 -1.04
C ASN A 211 -10.19 1.06 -1.07
N THR A 212 -9.04 1.72 -0.95
CA THR A 212 -7.73 1.08 -1.06
C THR A 212 -7.33 0.34 0.20
N VAL A 213 -7.78 0.76 1.40
CA VAL A 213 -7.39 0.12 2.67
C VAL A 213 -7.80 -1.35 2.73
N PHE A 214 -9.02 -1.70 2.29
CA PHE A 214 -9.47 -3.09 2.27
C PHE A 214 -8.70 -3.95 1.27
N PHE A 215 -8.34 -3.36 0.12
CA PHE A 215 -7.45 -4.02 -0.83
C PHE A 215 -6.09 -4.32 -0.18
N TRP A 216 -5.46 -3.34 0.46
CA TRP A 216 -4.14 -3.53 1.08
C TRP A 216 -4.18 -4.54 2.23
N MET A 217 -5.28 -4.57 2.98
CA MET A 217 -5.51 -5.59 4.00
C MET A 217 -5.58 -6.99 3.41
N ASP A 218 -6.34 -7.19 2.34
CA ASP A 218 -6.44 -8.47 1.63
C ASP A 218 -5.10 -8.87 0.99
N ALA A 219 -4.40 -7.89 0.42
CA ALA A 219 -3.08 -8.06 -0.17
C ALA A 219 -2.03 -8.55 0.84
N ILE A 220 -2.08 -8.05 2.09
CA ILE A 220 -1.24 -8.51 3.19
C ILE A 220 -1.63 -9.91 3.64
N LEU A 221 -2.93 -10.18 3.82
CA LEU A 221 -3.41 -11.48 4.28
C LEU A 221 -3.12 -12.60 3.27
N SER A 222 -3.05 -12.27 1.99
CA SER A 222 -2.76 -13.20 0.90
C SER A 222 -1.27 -13.46 0.68
N ARG A 223 -0.38 -12.64 1.24
CA ARG A 223 1.07 -12.73 1.04
C ARG A 223 1.77 -13.15 2.33
N GLN A 224 2.88 -13.89 2.20
CA GLN A 224 3.70 -14.31 3.34
C GLN A 224 5.13 -13.76 3.20
N HIS A 225 5.74 -13.41 4.34
CA HIS A 225 7.19 -13.17 4.50
C HIS A 225 7.81 -12.02 3.69
N GLN A 226 7.11 -10.90 3.48
CA GLN A 226 7.70 -9.71 2.83
C GLN A 226 7.99 -8.59 3.82
N THR A 227 9.12 -7.91 3.67
CA THR A 227 9.55 -6.85 4.60
C THR A 227 8.67 -5.61 4.54
N TRP A 228 8.04 -5.37 3.39
CA TRP A 228 7.15 -4.23 3.18
C TRP A 228 5.78 -4.43 3.86
N ILE A 229 5.37 -5.68 4.13
CA ILE A 229 4.07 -6.01 4.74
C ILE A 229 3.93 -5.33 6.09
N ASP A 230 4.95 -5.40 6.95
CA ASP A 230 4.91 -4.80 8.29
C ASP A 230 4.70 -3.28 8.23
N ARG A 231 5.27 -2.62 7.21
CA ARG A 231 5.11 -1.17 7.01
C ARG A 231 3.70 -0.82 6.53
N VAL A 232 3.17 -1.56 5.55
CA VAL A 232 1.80 -1.31 5.05
C VAL A 232 0.76 -1.66 6.11
N ASP A 233 0.99 -2.73 6.89
CA ASP A 233 0.17 -3.09 8.05
C ASP A 233 0.12 -1.95 9.08
N HIS A 234 1.27 -1.35 9.40
CA HIS A 234 1.33 -0.17 10.26
C HIS A 234 0.55 1.02 9.67
N TYR A 235 0.68 1.28 8.36
CA TYR A 235 -0.06 2.35 7.69
C TYR A 235 -1.57 2.11 7.69
N ILE A 236 -2.02 0.86 7.52
CA ILE A 236 -3.44 0.50 7.61
C ILE A 236 -3.96 0.77 9.01
N VAL A 237 -3.26 0.32 10.05
CA VAL A 237 -3.70 0.54 11.44
C VAL A 237 -3.76 2.04 11.73
N HIS A 238 -2.71 2.79 11.39
CA HIS A 238 -2.68 4.25 11.58
C HIS A 238 -3.80 4.96 10.78
N TYR A 239 -4.05 4.54 9.54
CA TYR A 239 -5.14 5.08 8.74
C TYR A 239 -6.49 4.82 9.41
N LEU A 240 -6.75 3.59 9.86
CA LEU A 240 -8.01 3.22 10.50
C LEU A 240 -8.19 3.94 11.84
N THR A 241 -7.16 4.00 12.69
CA THR A 241 -7.29 4.53 14.06
C THR A 241 -7.22 6.04 14.14
N VAL A 242 -6.41 6.67 13.28
CA VAL A 242 -6.15 8.12 13.30
C VAL A 242 -6.84 8.80 12.14
N LEU A 243 -6.49 8.50 10.89
CA LEU A 243 -6.92 9.32 9.75
C LEU A 243 -8.41 9.19 9.42
N LEU A 244 -8.94 7.98 9.40
CA LEU A 244 -10.31 7.70 8.99
C LEU A 244 -11.38 8.34 9.92
N PRO A 245 -11.26 8.26 11.26
CA PRO A 245 -12.19 8.96 12.16
C PRO A 245 -12.19 10.48 11.95
N HIS A 246 -11.02 11.08 11.70
CA HIS A 246 -10.91 12.51 11.43
C HIS A 246 -11.58 12.88 10.10
N GLN A 247 -11.39 12.07 9.05
CA GLN A 247 -12.05 12.27 7.76
C GLN A 247 -13.58 12.23 7.92
N LEU A 248 -14.13 11.17 8.52
CA LEU A 248 -15.58 11.03 8.72
C LEU A 248 -16.17 12.10 9.65
N GLY A 249 -15.43 12.55 10.66
CA GLY A 249 -15.86 13.63 11.55
C GLY A 249 -15.90 15.00 10.87
N SER A 250 -15.01 15.25 9.90
CA SER A 250 -14.93 16.54 9.21
C SER A 250 -16.15 16.83 8.31
N PHE A 251 -16.75 15.81 7.70
CA PHE A 251 -17.89 15.98 6.78
C PHE A 251 -19.20 16.33 7.48
N SER A 252 -19.34 16.06 8.78
CA SER A 252 -20.56 16.35 9.54
C SER A 252 -20.77 17.85 9.83
N SER A 253 -19.73 18.68 9.65
CA SER A 253 -19.76 20.10 10.05
C SER A 253 -20.11 21.07 8.91
N SER A 254 -20.05 20.64 7.65
CA SER A 254 -20.17 21.55 6.49
C SER A 254 -21.58 21.65 5.88
N SER A 255 -22.50 20.74 6.23
CA SER A 255 -23.82 20.63 5.59
C SER A 255 -24.93 21.53 6.19
N SER A 256 -24.62 22.42 7.14
CA SER A 256 -25.62 23.28 7.80
C SER A 256 -25.53 24.78 7.50
N SER A 257 -24.73 25.22 6.51
CA SER A 257 -24.56 26.65 6.21
C SER A 257 -25.32 27.21 4.98
N SER A 258 -26.09 26.41 4.24
CA SER A 258 -26.88 26.93 3.10
C SER A 258 -28.31 27.29 3.50
N LEU A 259 -28.46 28.37 4.28
CA LEU A 259 -29.72 29.12 4.35
C LEU A 259 -29.45 30.62 4.28
N GLU A 260 -28.65 31.05 3.30
CA GLU A 260 -28.72 32.43 2.83
C GLU A 260 -29.81 32.53 1.77
N THR A 261 -30.91 33.12 2.20
CA THR A 261 -31.97 33.69 1.40
C THR A 261 -31.38 34.79 0.53
N SER A 262 -31.28 34.59 -0.78
CA SER A 262 -31.32 35.71 -1.72
C SER A 262 -31.79 35.23 -3.08
N ASN A 263 -32.98 35.70 -3.44
CA ASN A 263 -33.42 35.76 -4.83
C ASN A 263 -32.41 36.63 -5.60
N ASP A 264 -31.63 36.06 -6.52
CA ASP A 264 -31.46 36.72 -7.80
C ASP A 264 -30.97 35.80 -8.92
N THR A 265 -31.53 36.06 -10.08
CA THR A 265 -31.45 35.25 -11.28
C THR A 265 -30.21 35.65 -12.07
N THR A 266 -29.31 34.71 -12.39
CA THR A 266 -28.71 34.48 -13.74
C THR A 266 -27.45 33.61 -13.70
N THR A 267 -27.50 32.51 -14.46
CA THR A 267 -26.42 31.90 -15.26
C THR A 267 -24.97 31.99 -14.76
N THR A 268 -24.31 30.84 -14.53
CA THR A 268 -23.36 30.18 -15.48
C THR A 268 -22.46 29.17 -14.75
N THR A 269 -22.21 28.02 -15.40
CA THR A 269 -21.04 27.11 -15.27
C THR A 269 -20.85 26.27 -13.99
N SER A 270 -21.39 25.06 -14.08
CA SER A 270 -20.83 23.77 -13.62
C SER A 270 -19.37 23.78 -13.12
N SER A 271 -19.19 23.66 -11.81
CA SER A 271 -17.92 23.31 -11.17
C SER A 271 -17.85 21.81 -10.91
N SER A 272 -16.86 21.18 -11.54
CA SER A 272 -16.45 19.79 -11.38
C SER A 272 -15.74 19.62 -10.03
N LEU A 273 -16.27 18.74 -9.17
CA LEU A 273 -15.63 18.31 -7.92
C LEU A 273 -14.36 17.52 -8.25
N ARG A 274 -13.19 18.15 -8.11
CA ARG A 274 -11.90 17.45 -8.07
C ARG A 274 -11.63 17.03 -6.63
N PHE A 275 -11.77 15.74 -6.36
CA PHE A 275 -11.08 15.06 -5.26
C PHE A 275 -9.58 15.09 -5.57
N GLY A 276 -8.74 15.63 -4.67
CA GLY A 276 -7.30 15.62 -4.92
C GLY A 276 -6.39 16.31 -3.91
N ASP A 277 -6.86 17.27 -3.11
CA ASP A 277 -5.98 18.02 -2.19
C ASP A 277 -6.40 17.83 -0.74
N CYS A 278 -5.82 16.81 -0.08
CA CYS A 278 -5.86 16.67 1.38
C CYS A 278 -4.86 17.62 2.03
N THR A 279 -5.15 18.93 2.03
CA THR A 279 -4.54 19.86 2.99
C THR A 279 -5.56 20.17 4.08
N PRO A 280 -5.24 19.93 5.37
CA PRO A 280 -6.19 20.20 6.45
C PRO A 280 -6.30 21.71 6.65
N VAL A 281 -7.32 22.32 6.06
CA VAL A 281 -7.70 23.70 6.38
C VAL A 281 -8.36 23.69 7.77
N LEU A 282 -7.59 24.10 8.78
CA LEU A 282 -8.04 24.35 10.15
C LEU A 282 -9.05 25.51 10.16
N SER A 283 -10.32 25.21 9.92
CA SER A 283 -11.41 26.19 10.07
C SER A 283 -11.91 26.22 11.50
N THR A 284 -12.03 27.43 12.04
CA THR A 284 -12.13 27.72 13.48
C THR A 284 -13.58 28.02 13.87
N LYS A 285 -14.10 27.27 14.87
CA LYS A 285 -15.25 27.56 15.75
C LYS A 285 -16.64 27.73 15.10
N GLN A 286 -17.47 26.68 15.19
CA GLN A 286 -18.95 26.74 15.12
C GLN A 286 -19.59 25.81 16.17
N PRO A 287 -20.85 26.07 16.60
CA PRO A 287 -21.45 25.44 17.78
C PRO A 287 -21.93 24.01 17.50
N LEU A 288 -21.65 23.15 18.49
CA LEU A 288 -22.17 21.78 18.65
C LEU A 288 -23.71 21.80 18.75
N ASN A 289 -24.41 21.00 17.93
CA ASN A 289 -25.32 19.95 18.41
C ASN A 289 -25.97 19.16 17.25
N ASP A 290 -26.16 17.87 17.51
CA ASP A 290 -26.94 16.82 16.81
C ASP A 290 -26.38 16.07 15.58
N ASN A 291 -25.43 16.61 14.80
CA ASN A 291 -24.90 15.88 13.61
C ASN A 291 -23.80 14.85 13.90
N THR A 292 -23.32 14.73 15.14
CA THR A 292 -22.20 13.84 15.50
C THR A 292 -22.56 12.36 15.55
N THR A 293 -23.85 12.03 15.69
CA THR A 293 -24.31 10.64 15.78
C THR A 293 -24.14 9.90 14.44
N SER A 294 -24.35 10.58 13.30
CA SER A 294 -24.28 9.95 11.97
C SER A 294 -22.88 9.45 11.63
N SER A 295 -21.84 10.26 11.81
CA SER A 295 -20.47 9.87 11.44
C SER A 295 -19.93 8.74 12.30
N THR A 296 -20.31 8.69 13.57
CA THR A 296 -19.96 7.57 14.46
C THR A 296 -20.63 6.26 14.05
N MET A 297 -21.87 6.31 13.53
CA MET A 297 -22.57 5.13 13.00
C MET A 297 -21.89 4.61 11.73
N ASP A 298 -21.53 5.49 10.80
CA ASP A 298 -20.84 5.11 9.56
C ASP A 298 -19.49 4.45 9.84
N LEU A 299 -18.70 5.04 10.77
CA LEU A 299 -17.44 4.46 11.21
C LEU A 299 -17.66 3.09 11.88
N ALA A 300 -18.68 2.95 12.72
CA ALA A 300 -18.97 1.70 13.40
C ALA A 300 -19.38 0.59 12.40
N GLN A 301 -20.16 0.94 11.38
CA GLN A 301 -20.58 0.02 10.33
C GLN A 301 -19.41 -0.44 9.46
N LEU A 302 -18.47 0.47 9.15
CA LEU A 302 -17.24 0.15 8.43
C LEU A 302 -16.33 -0.77 9.26
N TYR A 303 -16.16 -0.48 10.55
CA TYR A 303 -15.39 -1.33 11.46
C TYR A 303 -15.99 -2.73 11.61
N ALA A 304 -17.32 -2.85 11.56
CA ALA A 304 -18.00 -4.14 11.63
C ALA A 304 -17.64 -5.07 10.45
N ASP A 305 -17.16 -4.53 9.32
CA ASP A 305 -16.73 -5.31 8.16
C ASP A 305 -15.27 -5.77 8.20
N LEU A 306 -14.42 -5.14 9.03
CA LEU A 306 -13.00 -5.48 9.13
C LEU A 306 -12.76 -6.97 9.49
N PRO A 307 -11.70 -7.61 8.99
CA PRO A 307 -11.21 -8.88 9.51
C PRO A 307 -10.96 -8.80 11.03
N ALA A 308 -11.18 -9.90 11.74
CA ALA A 308 -11.11 -9.93 13.20
C ALA A 308 -9.74 -9.48 13.75
N THR A 309 -8.66 -9.77 13.01
CA THR A 309 -7.29 -9.37 13.35
C THR A 309 -7.13 -7.84 13.39
N TYR A 310 -7.56 -7.15 12.34
CA TYR A 310 -7.51 -5.69 12.26
C TYR A 310 -8.53 -5.02 13.18
N LEU A 311 -9.75 -5.57 13.29
CA LEU A 311 -10.77 -5.07 14.19
C LEU A 311 -10.26 -5.01 15.63
N LYS A 312 -9.66 -6.10 16.11
CA LYS A 312 -9.06 -6.17 17.45
C LYS A 312 -7.98 -5.10 17.61
N ARG A 313 -7.00 -5.06 16.70
CA ARG A 313 -5.89 -4.10 16.78
C ARG A 313 -6.36 -2.65 16.77
N CYS A 314 -7.35 -2.30 15.94
CA CYS A 314 -7.85 -0.93 15.84
C CYS A 314 -8.65 -0.52 17.09
N LEU A 315 -9.50 -1.40 17.63
CA LEU A 315 -10.32 -1.07 18.80
C LEU A 315 -9.49 -1.00 20.10
N GLU A 316 -8.45 -1.81 20.19
CA GLU A 316 -7.51 -1.82 21.32
C GLU A 316 -6.49 -0.65 21.23
N HIS A 317 -6.28 -0.06 20.04
CA HIS A 317 -5.28 1.00 19.80
C HIS A 317 -5.52 2.25 20.66
N GLU A 318 -4.47 2.74 21.33
CA GLU A 318 -4.54 3.89 22.24
C GLU A 318 -5.01 5.17 21.54
N GLU A 319 -4.52 5.41 20.33
CA GLU A 319 -4.82 6.60 19.52
C GLU A 319 -6.17 6.54 18.76
N LEU A 320 -7.03 5.54 19.03
CA LEU A 320 -8.33 5.47 18.36
C LEU A 320 -9.19 6.70 18.73
N ALA A 321 -9.33 7.62 17.78
CA ALA A 321 -10.14 8.82 17.94
C ALA A 321 -11.63 8.48 17.82
N VAL A 322 -12.33 8.39 18.95
CA VAL A 322 -13.79 8.20 18.98
C VAL A 322 -14.44 9.49 19.53
N GLY A 323 -15.22 10.16 18.69
CA GLY A 323 -15.94 11.39 19.03
C GLY A 323 -15.23 12.69 18.62
N SER A 324 -15.92 13.81 18.81
CA SER A 324 -15.49 15.14 18.32
C SER A 324 -14.58 15.91 19.29
N SER A 325 -14.33 15.39 20.48
CA SER A 325 -13.53 16.05 21.52
C SER A 325 -12.12 15.48 21.57
N SER A 326 -11.12 16.34 21.76
CA SER A 326 -9.70 15.98 21.91
C SER A 326 -9.39 15.04 23.09
N SER A 327 -10.37 14.81 23.97
CA SER A 327 -10.31 13.83 25.05
C SER A 327 -11.34 12.73 24.79
N THR A 328 -10.98 11.75 23.96
CA THR A 328 -11.77 10.52 23.84
C THR A 328 -11.68 9.78 25.18
N THR A 329 -12.82 9.61 25.85
CA THR A 329 -12.86 8.86 27.10
C THR A 329 -12.85 7.35 26.82
N LEU A 330 -12.24 6.57 27.71
CA LEU A 330 -12.28 5.10 27.64
C LEU A 330 -13.71 4.56 27.50
N ILE A 331 -14.68 5.21 28.19
CA ILE A 331 -16.10 4.87 28.15
C ILE A 331 -16.67 5.05 26.73
N GLN A 332 -16.31 6.13 26.03
CA GLN A 332 -16.74 6.34 24.63
C GLN A 332 -16.19 5.27 23.70
N ARG A 333 -14.89 4.93 23.82
CA ARG A 333 -14.30 3.83 23.04
C ARG A 333 -14.97 2.50 23.34
N TYR A 334 -15.34 2.24 24.60
CA TYR A 334 -16.04 1.02 25.00
C TYR A 334 -17.43 0.95 24.37
N HIS A 335 -18.22 2.03 24.41
CA HIS A 335 -19.52 2.11 23.75
C HIS A 335 -19.42 1.97 22.24
N PHE A 336 -18.42 2.60 21.61
CA PHE A 336 -18.16 2.45 20.19
C PHE A 336 -17.82 0.99 19.83
N ALA A 337 -16.95 0.34 20.60
CA ALA A 337 -16.64 -1.07 20.42
C ALA A 337 -17.88 -1.97 20.57
N LEU A 338 -18.75 -1.71 21.55
CA LEU A 338 -20.03 -2.41 21.69
C LEU A 338 -20.91 -2.23 20.45
N GLN A 339 -21.02 -1.00 19.94
CA GLN A 339 -21.81 -0.69 18.76
C GLN A 339 -21.28 -1.40 17.50
N VAL A 340 -19.95 -1.40 17.29
CA VAL A 340 -19.30 -2.15 16.21
C VAL A 340 -19.62 -3.65 16.30
N LEU A 341 -19.51 -4.24 17.50
CA LEU A 341 -19.80 -5.65 17.72
C LEU A 341 -21.28 -5.98 17.49
N GLN A 342 -22.20 -5.06 17.83
CA GLN A 342 -23.63 -5.21 17.56
C GLN A 342 -23.91 -5.26 16.05
N TYR A 343 -23.35 -4.34 15.25
CA TYR A 343 -23.47 -4.38 13.78
C TYR A 343 -22.86 -5.66 13.20
N ARG A 344 -21.73 -6.10 13.76
CA ARG A 344 -21.05 -7.34 13.34
C ARG A 344 -21.90 -8.59 13.65
N GLU A 345 -22.60 -8.60 14.79
CA GLU A 345 -23.53 -9.66 15.17
C GLU A 345 -24.76 -9.72 14.24
N GLN A 346 -25.28 -8.56 13.81
CA GLN A 346 -26.34 -8.49 12.80
C GLN A 346 -25.90 -9.08 11.44
N LYS A 347 -24.62 -8.96 11.11
CA LYS A 347 -23.99 -9.57 9.92
C LYS A 347 -23.59 -11.05 10.13
N GLY A 348 -23.95 -11.67 11.27
CA GLY A 348 -23.68 -13.07 11.56
C GLY A 348 -22.27 -13.41 12.08
N LYS A 349 -21.40 -12.42 12.30
CA LYS A 349 -20.00 -12.60 12.73
C LYS A 349 -19.84 -12.54 14.27
N ARG A 350 -20.41 -13.50 15.01
CA ARG A 350 -20.58 -13.47 16.49
C ARG A 350 -19.37 -13.92 17.34
N GLU A 351 -18.16 -13.71 16.86
CA GLU A 351 -16.96 -14.35 17.43
C GLU A 351 -16.31 -13.60 18.59
N LEU A 352 -16.65 -12.33 18.81
CA LEU A 352 -15.91 -11.43 19.69
C LEU A 352 -16.83 -10.79 20.73
N SER A 353 -16.26 -10.50 21.90
CA SER A 353 -16.86 -9.70 22.97
C SER A 353 -15.86 -8.68 23.47
N VAL A 354 -16.34 -7.53 23.94
CA VAL A 354 -15.51 -6.43 24.46
C VAL A 354 -15.52 -6.43 25.99
N LEU A 355 -14.35 -6.24 26.59
CA LEU A 355 -14.15 -6.12 28.03
C LEU A 355 -13.39 -4.83 28.33
N MET A 356 -13.69 -4.19 29.46
CA MET A 356 -12.84 -3.16 30.04
C MET A 356 -11.85 -3.83 30.98
N GLN A 357 -10.56 -3.61 30.75
CA GLN A 357 -9.51 -4.13 31.60
C GLN A 357 -9.00 -3.00 32.51
N PHE A 358 -9.16 -3.21 33.82
CA PHE A 358 -8.51 -2.40 34.84
C PHE A 358 -7.27 -3.14 35.29
N GLN A 359 -6.10 -2.63 34.89
CA GLN A 359 -4.82 -3.24 35.24
C GLN A 359 -4.41 -2.84 36.67
N ARG A 360 -3.41 -3.53 37.24
CA ARG A 360 -2.89 -3.22 38.59
C ARG A 360 -2.33 -1.80 38.65
N GLU A 361 -2.14 -1.29 39.87
CA GLU A 361 -1.63 0.06 40.16
C GLU A 361 -0.55 0.53 39.16
N GLY A 362 -0.83 1.64 38.46
CA GLY A 362 0.11 2.32 37.57
C GLY A 362 -0.11 2.13 36.07
N GLN A 363 -1.05 1.30 35.64
CA GLN A 363 -1.34 1.10 34.22
C GLN A 363 -2.71 1.65 33.82
N GLU A 364 -2.76 2.32 32.66
CA GLU A 364 -4.00 2.93 32.17
C GLU A 364 -5.04 1.85 31.82
N PRO A 365 -6.31 2.09 32.16
CA PRO A 365 -7.38 1.16 31.83
C PRO A 365 -7.55 1.09 30.30
N SER A 366 -7.73 -0.11 29.78
CA SER A 366 -7.78 -0.38 28.34
C SER A 366 -8.99 -1.20 27.94
N ILE A 367 -9.28 -1.22 26.64
CA ILE A 367 -10.32 -2.08 26.06
C ILE A 367 -9.64 -3.32 25.51
N LEU A 368 -10.24 -4.49 25.75
CA LEU A 368 -9.81 -5.75 25.18
C LEU A 368 -10.95 -6.40 24.39
N LEU A 369 -10.63 -6.90 23.19
CA LEU A 369 -11.49 -7.79 22.43
C LEU A 369 -11.06 -9.24 22.65
N VAL A 370 -11.96 -10.01 23.25
CA VAL A 370 -11.75 -11.44 23.51
C VAL A 370 -12.67 -12.26 22.62
N LYS A 371 -12.21 -13.45 22.22
CA LYS A 371 -13.11 -14.40 21.56
C LYS A 371 -14.23 -14.76 22.53
N LYS A 372 -15.47 -14.72 22.05
CA LYS A 372 -16.63 -15.26 22.75
C LYS A 372 -16.45 -16.77 22.79
N GLN A 373 -15.65 -17.24 23.75
CA GLN A 373 -15.69 -18.65 24.10
C GLN A 373 -17.14 -18.95 24.42
N ALA A 374 -17.64 -20.10 23.97
CA ALA A 374 -18.87 -20.64 24.51
C ALA A 374 -18.60 -20.81 26.00
N LEU A 375 -18.86 -19.76 26.78
CA LEU A 375 -18.93 -19.80 28.21
C LEU A 375 -19.99 -20.88 28.44
N LYS A 376 -19.54 -22.11 28.71
CA LYS A 376 -20.32 -23.03 29.52
C LYS A 376 -20.80 -22.14 30.65
N LEU A 377 -22.12 -22.04 30.84
CA LEU A 377 -22.72 -21.29 31.94
C LEU A 377 -22.11 -21.83 33.26
N GLY A 378 -20.94 -21.34 33.60
CA GLY A 378 -20.22 -21.62 34.82
C GLY A 378 -20.82 -20.67 35.81
N ARG A 379 -21.56 -21.21 36.78
CA ARG A 379 -21.91 -20.49 37.99
C ARG A 379 -20.65 -19.78 38.49
N TRP A 380 -20.74 -18.47 38.65
CA TRP A 380 -19.83 -17.74 39.51
C TRP A 380 -20.05 -18.28 40.94
N GLN A 381 -19.26 -19.27 41.35
CA GLN A 381 -19.10 -19.54 42.77
C GLN A 381 -18.23 -18.43 43.32
N LEU A 382 -18.78 -17.65 44.26
CA LEU A 382 -17.97 -16.71 45.03
C LEU A 382 -16.83 -17.49 45.69
N PRO A 383 -15.64 -16.88 45.84
CA PRO A 383 -14.61 -17.42 46.72
C PRO A 383 -15.27 -17.67 48.08
N GLN A 384 -15.35 -18.93 48.46
CA GLN A 384 -15.74 -19.29 49.80
C GLN A 384 -14.53 -18.91 50.65
N ASP A 385 -14.68 -17.85 51.46
CA ASP A 385 -13.67 -17.48 52.44
C ASP A 385 -13.51 -18.67 53.39
N ASP A 386 -12.49 -19.49 53.15
CA ASP A 386 -11.98 -20.46 54.11
C ASP A 386 -11.25 -19.72 55.24
N ASN A 387 -11.99 -18.87 55.95
CA ASN A 387 -11.68 -18.48 57.32
C ASN A 387 -12.55 -19.35 58.21
N ASP A 388 -12.16 -20.62 58.35
CA ASP A 388 -12.66 -21.43 59.45
C ASP A 388 -11.53 -21.56 60.48
N ASP A 389 -11.84 -20.99 61.63
CA ASP A 389 -11.08 -20.88 62.87
C ASP A 389 -10.34 -22.17 63.22
N THR A 390 -9.01 -22.12 63.18
CA THR A 390 -8.17 -23.02 63.99
C THR A 390 -7.70 -22.27 65.23
N SER A 391 -8.62 -22.08 66.17
CA SER A 391 -8.29 -21.76 67.56
C SER A 391 -9.02 -22.69 68.53
N ASP A 392 -8.18 -23.27 69.39
CA ASP A 392 -8.46 -23.65 70.77
C ASP A 392 -8.98 -25.06 71.12
N SER A 393 -7.97 -25.87 71.48
CA SER A 393 -7.78 -26.41 72.85
C SER A 393 -8.67 -27.56 73.34
N ALA A 394 -8.05 -28.67 73.73
CA ALA A 394 -8.00 -29.10 75.14
C ALA A 394 -7.20 -30.40 75.31
N SER A 395 -6.29 -30.32 76.28
CA SER A 395 -5.54 -31.35 76.96
C SER A 395 -6.39 -32.44 77.63
N CYS A 396 -5.94 -33.70 77.54
CA CYS A 396 -5.71 -34.67 78.62
C CYS A 396 -5.15 -35.97 78.04
#